data_AF-A0A9E3GMR6-F1
#
_entry.id   AF-A0A9E3GMR6-F1
#
_cell.length_a   1.000
_cell.length_b   1.000
_cell.length_c   1.000
_cell.angle_alpha   90.00
_cell.angle_beta   90.00
_cell.angle_gamma   90.00
#
_symmetry.space_group_name_H-M   'P 1'
#
loop_
_entity.id
_entity.type
_entity.pdbx_description
1 polymer ?
#
loop_
_entity_poly.entity_id
_entity_poly.type
_entity_poly.pdbx_seq_one_letter_code
_entity_poly.pdbx_strand_id
1 'polypeptide(L)'
;MVRPRYKPVTPDQRIRELRKDFRSLQKEEESGPGLADRLASFTREAHLERQLNMAMHTATRYFEEDPEAPELLVQAYLEPVDGPEDRLRAFVDLRDLARYVDRPELAERCDAAIASEAREWVRGADEAERRHRLRTLTSMLSREFADQLRDELRFL
;
A
#
# COMPACT_ATOMS: atom_id res chain seq x y z
N MET A 1 -2.86 39.02 18.28
CA MET A 1 -3.13 37.63 17.87
C MET A 1 -2.00 37.14 17.00
N VAL A 2 -1.12 36.30 17.53
CA VAL A 2 -0.04 35.67 16.75
C VAL A 2 -0.64 34.45 16.05
N ARG A 3 -0.80 34.51 14.73
CA ARG A 3 -1.16 33.31 13.96
C ARG A 3 0.01 32.31 14.06
N PRO A 4 -0.20 31.05 14.47
CA PRO A 4 0.85 30.07 14.42
C PRO A 4 1.31 29.93 12.96
N ARG A 5 2.57 30.29 12.70
CA ARG A 5 3.24 30.02 11.42
C ARG A 5 3.44 28.51 11.35
N TYR A 6 2.46 27.80 10.80
CA TYR A 6 2.59 26.39 10.47
C TYR A 6 3.66 26.30 9.38
N LYS A 7 4.87 25.88 9.76
CA LYS A 7 5.91 25.59 8.76
C LYS A 7 5.55 24.22 8.17
N PRO A 8 5.34 24.12 6.84
CA PRO A 8 5.16 22.82 6.22
C PRO A 8 6.36 21.95 6.53
N VAL A 9 6.11 20.72 6.98
CA VAL A 9 7.14 19.74 7.32
C VAL A 9 7.91 19.41 6.05
N THR A 10 9.23 19.62 6.07
CA THR A 10 10.08 19.29 4.92
C THR A 10 10.29 17.77 4.81
N PRO A 11 10.61 17.22 3.63
CA PRO A 11 10.91 15.79 3.49
C PRO A 11 11.97 15.30 4.49
N ASP A 12 13.02 16.08 4.73
CA ASP A 12 14.06 15.76 5.71
C ASP A 12 13.55 15.69 7.15
N GLN A 13 12.55 16.52 7.49
CA GLN A 13 11.92 16.49 8.81
C GLN A 13 11.06 15.23 8.98
N ARG A 14 10.29 14.84 7.94
CA ARG A 14 9.51 13.60 7.95
C ARG A 14 10.39 12.37 8.15
N ILE A 15 11.49 12.26 7.40
CA ILE A 15 12.43 11.14 7.54
C ILE A 15 13.04 11.11 8.95
N ARG A 16 13.32 12.27 9.55
CA ARG A 16 13.85 12.34 10.91
C ARG A 16 12.82 11.88 11.95
N GLU A 17 11.57 12.29 11.81
CA GLU A 17 10.45 11.87 12.66
C GLU A 17 10.22 10.37 12.53
N LEU A 18 10.15 9.85 11.30
CA LEU A 18 10.03 8.42 11.01
C LEU A 18 11.15 7.59 11.68
N ARG A 19 12.40 8.06 11.64
CA ARG A 19 13.54 7.41 12.32
C ARG A 19 13.46 7.49 13.85
N LYS A 20 12.80 8.49 14.41
CA LYS A 20 12.55 8.59 15.84
C LYS A 20 11.49 7.56 16.23
N ASP A 21 10.40 7.49 15.48
CA ASP A 21 9.28 6.60 15.76
C ASP A 21 9.68 5.14 15.60
N PHE A 22 10.49 4.82 14.58
CA PHE A 22 11.10 3.50 14.44
C PHE A 22 11.89 3.04 15.68
N ARG A 23 12.70 3.94 16.24
CA ARG A 23 13.50 3.63 17.44
C ARG A 23 12.64 3.50 18.69
N SER A 24 11.51 4.21 18.75
CA SER A 24 10.53 4.03 19.81
C SER A 24 9.88 2.65 19.71
N LEU A 25 9.38 2.29 18.52
CA LEU A 25 8.79 0.98 18.26
C LEU A 25 9.75 -0.17 18.58
N GLN A 26 11.02 -0.06 18.20
CA GLN A 26 12.03 -1.09 18.53
C GLN A 26 12.26 -1.31 20.03
N LYS A 27 11.96 -0.32 20.88
CA LYS A 27 12.12 -0.41 22.34
C LYS A 27 10.86 -0.89 23.05
N GLU A 28 9.72 -0.92 22.36
CA GLU A 28 8.48 -1.42 22.94
C GLU A 28 8.55 -2.95 23.02
N GLU A 29 8.55 -3.46 24.25
CA GLU A 29 8.52 -4.89 24.56
C GLU A 29 7.09 -5.44 24.69
N GLU A 30 6.08 -4.56 24.74
CA GLU A 30 4.67 -4.96 24.87
C GLU A 30 4.13 -5.56 23.57
N SER A 31 3.75 -6.84 23.61
CA SER A 31 2.99 -7.51 22.57
C SER A 31 1.49 -7.25 22.71
N GLY A 32 0.76 -7.30 21.60
CA GLY A 32 -0.70 -7.20 21.58
C GLY A 32 -1.28 -6.42 20.39
N PRO A 33 -2.63 -6.38 20.25
CA PRO A 33 -3.32 -5.83 19.08
C PRO A 33 -2.99 -4.36 18.79
N GLY A 34 -2.75 -3.55 19.83
CA GLY A 34 -2.36 -2.15 19.67
C GLY A 34 -0.95 -1.95 19.12
N LEU A 35 -0.05 -2.92 19.25
CA LEU A 35 1.26 -2.89 18.61
C LEU A 35 1.15 -3.25 17.12
N ALA A 36 0.36 -4.27 16.78
CA ALA A 36 0.14 -4.71 15.40
C ALA A 36 -0.39 -3.57 14.51
N ASP A 37 -1.42 -2.85 14.97
CA ASP A 37 -1.98 -1.68 14.27
C ASP A 37 -0.93 -0.57 14.03
N ARG A 38 -0.14 -0.25 15.05
CA ARG A 38 0.93 0.74 14.95
C ARG A 38 2.05 0.30 14.00
N LEU A 39 2.43 -0.98 14.03
CA LEU A 39 3.41 -1.54 13.10
C LEU A 39 2.90 -1.51 11.66
N ALA A 40 1.63 -1.82 11.41
CA ALA A 40 1.01 -1.76 10.10
C ALA A 40 1.00 -0.33 9.53
N SER A 41 0.55 0.63 10.33
CA SER A 41 0.54 2.05 9.98
C SER A 41 1.95 2.58 9.70
N PHE A 42 2.92 2.27 10.57
CA PHE A 42 4.31 2.66 10.40
C PHE A 42 4.95 2.03 9.15
N THR A 43 4.68 0.75 8.91
CA THR A 43 5.18 0.03 7.73
C THR A 43 4.81 0.75 6.45
N ARG A 44 3.54 1.14 6.32
CA ARG A 44 3.07 1.92 5.18
C ARG A 44 3.76 3.27 5.08
N GLU A 45 3.83 4.03 6.16
CA GLU A 45 4.44 5.36 6.14
C GLU A 45 5.91 5.31 5.72
N ALA A 46 6.65 4.35 6.26
CA ALA A 46 8.03 4.09 5.87
C ALA A 46 8.15 3.68 4.40
N HIS A 47 7.21 2.89 3.89
CA HIS A 47 7.20 2.51 2.49
C HIS A 47 6.97 3.72 1.55
N LEU A 48 6.00 4.58 1.88
CA LEU A 48 5.69 5.78 1.09
C LEU A 48 6.85 6.79 1.06
N GLU A 49 7.58 6.92 2.17
CA GLU A 49 8.79 7.75 2.26
C GLU A 49 10.05 7.02 1.72
N ARG A 50 9.86 5.91 0.99
CA ARG A 50 10.88 5.08 0.34
C ARG A 50 11.97 4.56 1.30
N GLN A 51 11.64 4.41 2.58
CA GLN A 51 12.53 3.83 3.61
C GLN A 51 12.34 2.32 3.67
N LEU A 52 12.65 1.61 2.57
CA LEU A 52 12.35 0.19 2.40
C LEU A 52 12.87 -0.70 3.53
N ASN A 53 14.09 -0.47 4.03
CA ASN A 53 14.64 -1.27 5.14
C ASN A 53 13.80 -1.15 6.42
N MET A 54 13.25 0.04 6.70
CA MET A 54 12.40 0.27 7.87
C MET A 54 11.02 -0.36 7.69
N ALA A 55 10.45 -0.23 6.48
CA ALA A 55 9.18 -0.86 6.12
C ALA A 55 9.27 -2.39 6.20
N MET A 56 10.31 -2.99 5.60
CA MET A 56 10.54 -4.44 5.66
C MET A 56 10.73 -4.92 7.10
N HIS A 57 11.56 -4.24 7.89
CA HIS A 57 11.79 -4.64 9.29
C HIS A 57 10.51 -4.62 10.12
N THR A 58 9.71 -3.57 9.99
CA THR A 58 8.45 -3.44 10.73
C THR A 58 7.37 -4.40 10.24
N ALA A 59 7.30 -4.65 8.93
CA ALA A 59 6.43 -5.68 8.36
C ALA A 59 6.80 -7.09 8.81
N THR A 60 8.09 -7.46 8.83
CA THR A 60 8.52 -8.77 9.33
C THR A 60 8.13 -8.94 10.79
N ARG A 61 8.44 -7.96 11.65
CA ARG A 61 8.06 -8.00 13.06
C ARG A 61 6.55 -8.10 13.23
N TYR A 62 5.78 -7.36 12.44
CA TYR A 62 4.33 -7.41 12.45
C TYR A 62 3.79 -8.83 12.22
N PHE A 63 4.29 -9.52 11.18
CA PHE A 63 3.87 -10.90 10.90
C PHE A 63 4.36 -11.92 11.93
N GLU A 64 5.41 -11.63 12.68
CA GLU A 64 5.88 -12.47 13.78
C GLU A 64 4.97 -12.35 15.01
N GLU A 65 4.47 -11.15 15.30
CA GLU A 65 3.59 -10.88 16.45
C GLU A 65 2.16 -11.39 16.22
N ASP A 66 1.64 -11.26 15.00
CA ASP A 66 0.29 -11.73 14.65
C ASP A 66 0.26 -12.33 13.23
N PRO A 67 0.45 -13.65 13.11
CA PRO A 67 0.42 -14.35 11.82
C PRO A 67 -0.94 -14.29 11.11
N GLU A 68 -2.04 -14.03 11.84
CA GLU A 68 -3.39 -13.92 11.27
C GLU A 68 -3.78 -12.49 10.90
N ALA A 69 -2.88 -11.52 11.07
CA ALA A 69 -3.19 -10.12 10.83
C ALA A 69 -2.92 -9.56 9.41
N PRO A 70 -2.72 -10.26 8.28
CA PRO A 70 -2.52 -9.57 6.98
C PRO A 70 -3.56 -8.46 6.70
N GLU A 71 -4.77 -8.61 7.23
CA GLU A 71 -5.88 -7.69 7.19
C GLU A 71 -5.58 -6.29 7.75
N LEU A 72 -4.90 -6.11 8.91
CA LEU A 72 -4.63 -4.74 9.39
C LEU A 72 -3.59 -4.04 8.52
N LEU A 73 -2.64 -4.78 7.94
CA LEU A 73 -1.68 -4.21 6.99
C LEU A 73 -2.38 -3.83 5.68
N VAL A 74 -3.30 -4.64 5.18
CA VAL A 74 -4.17 -4.28 4.04
C VAL A 74 -4.99 -3.04 4.37
N GLN A 75 -5.62 -2.98 5.55
CA GLN A 75 -6.40 -1.82 6.00
C GLN A 75 -5.54 -0.56 6.06
N ALA A 76 -4.34 -0.62 6.64
CA ALA A 76 -3.44 0.53 6.72
C ALA A 76 -3.14 1.11 5.32
N TYR A 77 -2.95 0.24 4.32
CA TYR A 77 -2.72 0.65 2.93
C TYR A 77 -3.96 1.27 2.26
N LEU A 78 -5.16 0.81 2.59
CA LEU A 78 -6.42 1.20 1.93
C LEU A 78 -7.19 2.32 2.63
N GLU A 79 -7.09 2.47 3.96
CA GLU A 79 -7.86 3.45 4.74
C GLU A 79 -7.66 4.91 4.28
N PRO A 80 -6.45 5.38 3.95
CA PRO A 80 -6.23 6.78 3.57
C PRO A 80 -6.46 7.04 2.06
N VAL A 81 -7.17 6.15 1.37
CA VAL A 81 -7.22 6.13 -0.09
C VAL A 81 -8.61 6.46 -0.64
N ASP A 82 -8.68 7.55 -1.42
CA ASP A 82 -9.91 8.04 -2.03
C ASP A 82 -10.00 7.67 -3.53
N GLY A 83 -10.44 6.45 -3.81
CA GLY A 83 -10.87 6.05 -5.16
C GLY A 83 -10.13 4.86 -5.76
N PRO A 84 -10.62 4.33 -6.91
CA PRO A 84 -10.15 3.04 -7.44
C PRO A 84 -8.69 3.03 -7.89
N GLU A 85 -8.21 4.12 -8.51
CA GLU A 85 -6.81 4.21 -8.97
C GLU A 85 -5.82 4.14 -7.80
N ASP A 86 -6.09 4.93 -6.76
CA ASP A 86 -5.22 4.96 -5.60
C ASP A 86 -5.31 3.65 -4.80
N ARG A 87 -6.48 2.97 -4.78
CA ARG A 87 -6.60 1.63 -4.16
C ARG A 87 -5.77 0.61 -4.91
N LEU A 88 -5.80 0.64 -6.24
CA LEU A 88 -4.96 -0.21 -7.07
C LEU A 88 -3.47 0.03 -6.81
N ARG A 89 -3.06 1.30 -6.68
CA ARG A 89 -1.69 1.66 -6.35
C ARG A 89 -1.29 1.14 -4.96
N ALA A 90 -2.17 1.27 -3.97
CA ALA A 90 -1.94 0.74 -2.63
C ALA A 90 -1.77 -0.78 -2.64
N PHE A 91 -2.58 -1.52 -3.40
CA PHE A 91 -2.39 -2.96 -3.54
C PHE A 91 -1.09 -3.33 -4.27
N VAL A 92 -0.67 -2.56 -5.28
CA VAL A 92 0.59 -2.77 -5.99
C VAL A 92 1.78 -2.59 -5.04
N ASP A 93 1.78 -1.50 -4.28
CA ASP A 93 2.80 -1.21 -3.28
C ASP A 93 2.84 -2.31 -2.21
N LEU A 94 1.67 -2.74 -1.71
CA LEU A 94 1.59 -3.82 -0.72
C LEU A 94 2.08 -5.16 -1.27
N ARG A 95 1.74 -5.49 -2.52
CA ARG A 95 2.22 -6.71 -3.19
C ARG A 95 3.74 -6.71 -3.31
N ASP A 96 4.35 -5.59 -3.68
CA ASP A 96 5.79 -5.49 -3.80
C ASP A 96 6.47 -5.60 -2.43
N LEU A 97 5.90 -4.99 -1.39
CA LEU A 97 6.36 -5.20 -0.02
C LEU A 97 6.26 -6.68 0.40
N ALA A 98 5.14 -7.34 0.13
CA ALA A 98 4.91 -8.75 0.45
C ALA A 98 5.97 -9.67 -0.17
N ARG A 99 6.41 -9.37 -1.40
CA ARG A 99 7.53 -10.07 -2.05
C ARG A 99 8.86 -9.85 -1.32
N TYR A 100 9.14 -8.64 -0.84
CA TYR A 100 10.38 -8.36 -0.12
C TYR A 100 10.47 -9.03 1.25
N VAL A 101 9.33 -9.26 1.92
CA VAL A 101 9.26 -9.92 3.23
C VAL A 101 8.89 -11.40 3.17
N ASP A 102 8.89 -11.98 1.97
CA ASP A 102 8.64 -13.40 1.71
C ASP A 102 7.27 -13.88 2.28
N ARG A 103 6.21 -13.17 1.88
CA ARG A 103 4.80 -13.46 2.22
C ARG A 103 3.98 -13.70 0.94
N PRO A 104 4.17 -14.86 0.26
CA PRO A 104 3.51 -15.15 -1.01
C PRO A 104 1.98 -15.14 -0.92
N GLU A 105 1.40 -15.57 0.20
CA GLU A 105 -0.05 -15.56 0.45
C GLU A 105 -0.65 -14.14 0.44
N LEU A 106 0.10 -13.15 0.93
CA LEU A 106 -0.32 -11.75 0.87
C LEU A 106 -0.18 -11.18 -0.54
N ALA A 107 0.87 -11.57 -1.27
CA ALA A 107 1.04 -11.18 -2.67
C ALA A 107 -0.10 -11.72 -3.54
N GLU A 108 -0.48 -12.99 -3.36
CA GLU A 108 -1.61 -13.62 -4.06
C GLU A 108 -2.95 -12.92 -3.76
N ARG A 109 -3.20 -12.58 -2.49
CA ARG A 109 -4.38 -11.79 -2.09
C ARG A 109 -4.41 -10.43 -2.77
N CYS A 110 -3.27 -9.73 -2.83
CA CYS A 110 -3.15 -8.45 -3.52
C CYS A 110 -3.40 -8.61 -5.02
N ASP A 111 -2.84 -9.64 -5.67
CA ASP A 111 -3.05 -9.89 -7.10
C ASP A 111 -4.54 -10.16 -7.41
N ALA A 112 -5.24 -10.91 -6.56
CA ALA A 112 -6.68 -11.13 -6.70
C ALA A 112 -7.50 -9.83 -6.55
N ALA A 113 -7.16 -9.01 -5.56
CA ALA A 113 -7.82 -7.72 -5.34
C ALA A 113 -7.56 -6.73 -6.50
N ILE A 114 -6.32 -6.67 -6.99
CA ILE A 114 -5.92 -5.88 -8.16
C ILE A 114 -6.75 -6.28 -9.38
N ALA A 115 -6.86 -7.58 -9.65
CA ALA A 115 -7.63 -8.07 -10.80
C ALA A 115 -9.11 -7.66 -10.71
N SER A 116 -9.72 -7.79 -9.53
CA SER A 116 -11.13 -7.42 -9.30
C SER A 116 -11.36 -5.91 -9.46
N GLU A 117 -10.60 -5.08 -8.73
CA GLU A 117 -10.73 -3.62 -8.74
C GLU A 117 -10.40 -3.03 -10.11
N ALA A 118 -9.36 -3.53 -10.79
CA ALA A 118 -9.02 -3.07 -12.13
C ALA A 118 -10.14 -3.36 -13.13
N ARG A 119 -10.75 -4.55 -13.03
CA ARG A 119 -11.90 -4.90 -13.89
C ARG A 119 -13.08 -3.99 -13.65
N GLU A 120 -13.48 -3.79 -12.40
CA GLU A 120 -14.60 -2.91 -12.06
C GLU A 120 -14.33 -1.47 -12.48
N TRP A 121 -13.14 -0.97 -12.20
CA TRP A 121 -12.73 0.38 -12.56
C TRP A 121 -12.74 0.59 -14.07
N VAL A 122 -12.18 -0.32 -14.87
CA VAL A 122 -12.16 -0.18 -16.33
C VAL A 122 -13.56 -0.37 -16.94
N ARG A 123 -14.38 -1.28 -16.39
CA ARG A 123 -15.76 -1.53 -16.85
C ARG A 123 -16.68 -0.33 -16.62
N GLY A 124 -16.51 0.38 -15.51
CA GLY A 124 -17.29 1.57 -15.19
C GLY A 124 -16.99 2.81 -16.05
N ALA A 125 -16.06 2.72 -17.00
CA ALA A 125 -15.68 3.82 -17.88
C ALA A 125 -16.36 3.77 -19.27
N ASP A 126 -16.58 4.94 -19.85
CA ASP A 126 -16.85 5.10 -21.28
C ASP A 126 -15.62 4.75 -22.14
N GLU A 127 -15.76 4.73 -23.47
CA GLU A 127 -14.67 4.30 -24.35
C GLU A 127 -13.40 5.18 -24.26
N ALA A 128 -13.56 6.50 -24.14
CA ALA A 128 -12.42 7.41 -24.07
C ALA A 128 -11.66 7.23 -22.76
N GLU A 129 -12.40 7.16 -21.66
CA GLU A 129 -11.88 6.98 -20.31
C GLU A 129 -11.31 5.56 -20.11
N ARG A 130 -11.91 4.54 -20.72
CA ARG A 130 -11.40 3.16 -20.69
C ARG A 130 -10.00 3.05 -21.27
N ARG A 131 -9.74 3.74 -22.39
CA ARG A 131 -8.38 3.81 -22.98
C ARG A 131 -7.39 4.54 -22.07
N HIS A 132 -7.84 5.52 -21.30
CA HIS A 132 -7.00 6.17 -20.29
C HIS A 132 -6.67 5.19 -19.15
N ARG A 133 -7.69 4.57 -18.53
CA ARG A 133 -7.51 3.61 -17.43
C ARG A 133 -6.63 2.41 -17.80
N LEU A 134 -6.80 1.83 -18.98
CA LEU A 134 -5.94 0.74 -19.46
C LEU A 134 -4.47 1.18 -19.64
N ARG A 135 -4.21 2.42 -20.06
CA ARG A 135 -2.85 2.98 -20.11
C ARG A 135 -2.28 3.18 -18.71
N THR A 136 -3.09 3.64 -17.76
CA THR A 136 -2.69 3.76 -16.35
C THR A 136 -2.31 2.39 -15.78
N LEU A 137 -3.13 1.35 -16.01
CA LEU A 137 -2.83 -0.03 -15.59
C LEU A 137 -1.58 -0.59 -16.26
N THR A 138 -1.32 -0.25 -17.53
CA THR A 138 -0.06 -0.62 -18.22
C THR A 138 1.15 -0.05 -17.50
N SER A 139 1.07 1.21 -17.06
CA SER A 139 2.15 1.88 -16.33
C SER A 139 2.34 1.36 -14.90
N MET A 140 1.25 0.92 -14.26
CA MET A 140 1.24 0.53 -12.86
C MET A 140 1.59 -0.96 -12.65
N LEU A 141 1.15 -1.82 -13.57
CA LEU A 141 1.24 -3.27 -13.45
C LEU A 141 2.12 -3.86 -14.55
N SER A 142 1.56 -3.98 -15.75
CA SER A 142 2.27 -4.41 -16.95
C SER A 142 1.38 -4.24 -18.17
N ARG A 143 2.00 -4.24 -19.35
CA ARG A 143 1.27 -4.28 -20.61
C ARG A 143 0.45 -5.56 -20.76
N GLU A 144 1.01 -6.70 -20.38
CA GLU A 144 0.36 -8.01 -20.48
C GLU A 144 -0.95 -8.04 -19.68
N PHE A 145 -0.93 -7.54 -18.44
CA PHE A 145 -2.12 -7.44 -17.60
C PHE A 145 -3.20 -6.56 -18.24
N ALA A 146 -2.82 -5.38 -18.75
CA ALA A 146 -3.76 -4.46 -19.38
C ALA A 146 -4.35 -5.02 -20.69
N ASP A 147 -3.54 -5.72 -21.50
CA ASP A 147 -3.99 -6.38 -22.73
C ASP A 147 -4.97 -7.53 -22.42
N GLN A 148 -4.68 -8.38 -21.41
CA GLN A 148 -5.60 -9.42 -20.94
C GLN A 148 -6.93 -8.83 -20.48
N LEU A 149 -6.90 -7.78 -19.65
CA LEU A 149 -8.12 -7.13 -19.15
C LEU A 149 -8.94 -6.49 -20.28
N ARG A 150 -8.27 -5.85 -21.25
CA ARG A 150 -8.94 -5.29 -22.43
C ARG A 150 -9.67 -6.39 -23.20
N ASP A 151 -9.03 -7.53 -23.38
CA ASP A 151 -9.58 -8.63 -24.15
C ASP A 151 -10.75 -9.28 -23.40
N GLU A 152 -10.66 -9.51 -22.08
CA GLU A 152 -11.80 -9.95 -21.25
C GLU A 152 -13.03 -9.05 -21.41
N LEU A 153 -12.84 -7.72 -21.35
CA LEU A 153 -13.93 -6.75 -21.43
C LEU A 153 -14.54 -6.60 -22.84
N ARG A 154 -13.90 -7.12 -23.88
CA ARG A 154 -14.47 -7.16 -25.25
C ARG A 154 -15.46 -8.30 -25.43
N PHE A 155 -15.41 -9.31 -24.57
CA PHE A 155 -16.28 -10.49 -24.62
C PHE A 155 -17.42 -10.46 -23.58
N LEU A 156 -17.60 -9.34 -22.87
CA LEU A 156 -18.68 -9.08 -21.92
C LEU A 156 -19.67 -8.05 -22.47
#